data_AF-A0A6G8F1E8-F1
#
_entry.id   AF-A0A6G8F1E8-F1
#
_cell.length_a   1.000
_cell.length_b   1.000
_cell.length_c   1.000
_cell.angle_alpha   90.00
_cell.angle_beta   90.00
_cell.angle_gamma   90.00
#
_symmetry.space_group_name_H-M   'P 1'
#
loop_
_entity.id
_entity.type
_entity.pdbx_description
1 polymer ?
#
loop_
_entity_poly.entity_id
_entity_poly.type
_entity_poly.pdbx_seq_one_letter_code
_entity_poly.pdbx_strand_id
1 'polypeptide(L)'
;MIPAISMFNAVSVREKTAKRILDEENINNVEVVLDPTLLLDSSQWSQYAAPPMCEKPYVLIYSFSAFPYEKELLDKYTKEGIDVLYIPYAKQTYNYFDTKSRMKPVWNVGPSEFLSLIQNANMVYTDSFHGTVFSIIFKRDFVVYERDGEKQKTSKNSRLYDLLETFELGNRLVKVYSDIKELSSIDYTSVCKKLEECREHSIKWLNDAINN
;
A
#
# COMPACT_ATOMS: atom_id res chain seq x y z
N MET A 1 25.91 -8.86 4.94
CA MET A 1 25.01 -7.70 5.15
C MET A 1 24.96 -7.33 6.63
N ILE A 2 24.67 -8.28 7.53
CA ILE A 2 24.59 -8.07 8.99
C ILE A 2 25.80 -7.34 9.58
N PRO A 3 27.08 -7.70 9.29
CA PRO A 3 28.23 -6.97 9.84
C PRO A 3 28.29 -5.48 9.46
N ALA A 4 27.71 -5.12 8.30
CA ALA A 4 27.67 -3.72 7.85
C ALA A 4 26.55 -2.92 8.52
N ILE A 5 25.47 -3.57 8.97
CA ILE A 5 24.37 -2.91 9.68
C ILE A 5 24.86 -2.43 11.06
N SER A 6 25.69 -3.22 11.73
CA SER A 6 26.28 -2.86 13.03
C SER A 6 27.25 -1.67 12.97
N MET A 7 27.61 -1.18 11.78
CA MET A 7 28.47 0.00 11.62
C MET A 7 27.69 1.32 11.67
N PHE A 8 26.36 1.29 11.58
CA PHE A 8 25.54 2.49 11.66
C PHE A 8 25.36 2.94 13.11
N ASN A 9 25.39 4.26 13.34
CA ASN A 9 25.16 4.85 14.67
C ASN A 9 23.73 4.63 15.17
N ALA A 10 22.76 4.60 14.24
CA ALA A 10 21.36 4.37 14.52
C ALA A 10 20.74 3.55 13.40
N VAL A 11 19.91 2.56 13.76
CA VAL A 11 19.23 1.68 12.80
C VAL A 11 17.74 1.63 13.15
N SER A 12 16.90 1.89 12.16
CA SER A 12 15.46 1.62 12.25
C SER A 12 15.01 0.75 11.09
N VAL A 13 13.92 0.03 11.30
CA VAL A 13 13.25 -0.76 10.27
C VAL A 13 11.77 -0.40 10.23
N ARG A 14 11.09 -0.72 9.12
CA ARG A 14 9.65 -0.43 8.98
C ARG A 14 8.76 -1.60 9.43
N GLU A 15 9.34 -2.79 9.51
CA GLU A 15 8.62 -4.03 9.73
C GLU A 15 9.05 -4.71 11.03
N LYS A 16 8.07 -5.17 11.82
CA LYS A 16 8.32 -5.96 13.03
C LYS A 16 9.08 -7.25 12.70
N THR A 17 8.79 -7.83 11.54
CA THR A 17 9.50 -9.01 11.04
C THR A 17 10.99 -8.75 10.84
N ALA A 18 11.36 -7.58 10.32
CA ALA A 18 12.78 -7.21 10.13
C ALA A 18 13.48 -6.98 11.47
N LYS A 19 12.80 -6.34 12.43
CA LYS A 19 13.32 -6.20 13.79
C LYS A 19 13.62 -7.56 14.41
N ARG A 20 12.69 -8.51 14.33
CA ARG A 20 12.89 -9.87 14.88
C ARG A 20 14.12 -10.57 14.30
N ILE A 21 14.35 -10.46 12.98
CA ILE A 21 15.53 -11.03 12.33
C ILE A 21 16.82 -10.37 12.86
N LEU A 22 16.82 -9.05 13.07
CA LEU A 22 17.97 -8.33 13.60
C LEU A 22 18.24 -8.64 15.08
N ASP A 23 17.19 -8.81 15.88
CA ASP A 23 17.29 -9.25 17.27
C ASP A 23 17.90 -10.68 17.35
N GLU A 24 17.49 -11.61 16.47
CA GLU A 24 18.06 -12.96 16.34
C GLU A 24 19.56 -12.95 15.98
N GLU A 25 20.02 -11.88 15.32
CA GLU A 25 21.42 -11.65 14.93
C GLU A 25 22.20 -10.77 15.92
N ASN A 26 21.66 -10.56 17.14
CA ASN A 26 22.22 -9.75 18.22
C ASN A 26 22.36 -8.24 17.90
N ILE A 27 21.60 -7.72 16.94
CA ILE A 27 21.50 -6.28 16.66
C ILE A 27 20.25 -5.74 17.37
N ASN A 28 20.39 -5.48 18.67
CA ASN A 28 19.24 -5.24 19.55
C ASN A 28 18.80 -3.76 19.62
N ASN A 29 19.62 -2.81 19.17
CA ASN A 29 19.31 -1.37 19.18
C ASN A 29 18.62 -0.92 17.88
N VAL A 30 17.56 -1.64 17.48
CA VAL A 30 16.80 -1.37 16.26
C VAL A 30 15.37 -0.99 16.62
N GLU A 31 14.96 0.20 16.18
CA GLU A 31 13.61 0.71 16.38
C GLU A 31 12.70 0.34 15.19
N VAL A 32 11.41 0.10 15.45
CA VAL A 32 10.41 -0.04 14.39
C VAL A 32 9.70 1.29 14.19
N VAL A 33 9.91 1.92 13.04
CA VAL A 33 9.34 3.24 12.69
C VAL A 33 8.42 3.14 11.48
N LEU A 34 7.66 4.20 11.19
CA LEU A 34 6.84 4.27 10.00
C LEU A 34 7.67 4.23 8.72
N ASP A 35 7.04 3.78 7.64
CA ASP A 35 7.54 4.06 6.30
C ASP A 35 7.66 5.58 6.09
N PRO A 36 8.76 6.08 5.51
CA PRO A 36 8.96 7.51 5.28
C PRO A 36 7.82 8.20 4.53
N THR A 37 7.09 7.47 3.68
CA THR A 37 5.95 8.02 2.96
C THR A 37 4.79 8.42 3.88
N LEU A 38 4.66 7.80 5.06
CA LEU A 38 3.63 8.11 6.06
C LEU A 38 4.02 9.29 6.98
N LEU A 39 5.25 9.81 6.87
CA LEU A 39 5.68 11.00 7.61
C LEU A 39 5.06 12.29 7.07
N LEU A 40 4.66 12.31 5.79
CA LEU A 40 3.94 13.41 5.19
C LEU A 40 2.43 13.14 5.21
N ASP A 41 1.65 14.20 5.40
CA ASP A 41 0.19 14.14 5.35
C ASP A 41 -0.36 14.21 3.91
N SER A 42 -1.69 14.06 3.77
CA SER A 42 -2.35 14.11 2.47
C SER A 42 -2.18 15.44 1.76
N SER A 43 -2.17 16.56 2.50
CA SER A 43 -2.02 17.89 1.94
C SER A 43 -0.62 18.11 1.35
N GLN A 44 0.41 17.60 2.02
CA GLN A 44 1.79 17.65 1.55
C GLN A 44 1.97 16.76 0.32
N TRP A 45 1.42 15.54 0.32
CA TRP A 45 1.48 14.66 -0.85
C TRP A 45 0.70 15.19 -2.06
N SER A 46 -0.45 15.84 -1.83
CA SER A 46 -1.24 16.43 -2.90
C SER A 46 -0.52 17.53 -3.68
N GLN A 47 0.52 18.16 -3.12
CA GLN A 47 1.35 19.13 -3.85
C GLN A 47 2.17 18.48 -4.97
N TYR A 48 2.42 17.17 -4.88
CA TYR A 48 3.19 16.40 -5.86
C TYR A 48 2.29 15.56 -6.78
N ALA A 49 0.98 15.52 -6.51
CA ALA A 49 0.03 14.81 -7.35
C ALA A 49 -0.19 15.56 -8.67
N ALA A 50 -0.23 14.82 -9.77
CA ALA A 50 -0.65 15.38 -11.05
C ALA A 50 -2.13 15.82 -11.00
N PRO A 51 -2.58 16.68 -11.94
CA PRO A 51 -4.01 16.93 -12.11
C PRO A 51 -4.82 15.62 -12.27
N PRO A 52 -6.13 15.62 -11.95
CA PRO A 52 -6.97 14.45 -12.14
C PRO A 52 -6.87 13.88 -13.57
N MET A 53 -6.59 12.58 -13.68
CA MET A 53 -6.43 11.91 -14.97
C MET A 53 -7.74 11.34 -15.53
N CYS A 54 -8.80 11.33 -14.72
CA CYS A 54 -10.11 10.83 -15.10
C CYS A 54 -11.18 11.73 -14.46
N GLU A 55 -12.17 12.14 -15.24
CA GLU A 55 -13.30 12.94 -14.76
C GLU A 55 -14.46 12.08 -14.23
N LYS A 56 -14.57 10.83 -14.70
CA LYS A 56 -15.62 9.90 -14.28
C LYS A 56 -15.23 9.23 -12.96
N PRO A 57 -16.19 8.89 -12.09
CA PRO A 57 -15.95 7.99 -10.96
C PRO A 57 -15.27 6.70 -11.41
N TYR A 58 -14.27 6.26 -10.66
CA TYR A 58 -13.53 5.05 -10.99
C TYR A 58 -13.01 4.31 -9.76
N VAL A 59 -12.80 3.01 -9.94
CA VAL A 59 -11.95 2.22 -9.06
C VAL A 59 -10.60 1.95 -9.72
N LEU A 60 -9.56 1.88 -8.90
CA LEU A 60 -8.19 1.69 -9.36
C LEU A 60 -7.69 0.31 -8.99
N ILE A 61 -7.18 -0.44 -9.97
CA ILE A 61 -6.44 -1.67 -9.76
C ILE A 61 -4.95 -1.39 -9.93
N TYR A 62 -4.18 -1.55 -8.85
CA TYR A 62 -2.73 -1.46 -8.87
C TYR A 62 -2.13 -2.76 -8.32
N SER A 63 -1.74 -3.65 -9.23
CA SER A 63 -1.33 -5.02 -8.89
C SER A 63 0.03 -5.35 -9.47
N PHE A 64 0.82 -6.08 -8.71
CA PHE A 64 1.97 -6.79 -9.24
C PHE A 64 1.60 -8.25 -9.58
N SER A 65 0.75 -8.94 -8.84
CA SER A 65 0.28 -10.29 -9.23
C SER A 65 -0.82 -10.27 -10.28
N ALA A 66 -1.18 -11.48 -10.73
CA ALA A 66 -2.47 -11.71 -11.34
C ALA A 66 -3.61 -11.15 -10.48
N PHE A 67 -4.63 -10.59 -11.13
CA PHE A 67 -5.82 -10.03 -10.49
C PHE A 67 -7.04 -10.94 -10.76
N PRO A 68 -7.40 -11.84 -9.84
CA PRO A 68 -8.41 -12.87 -10.13
C PRO A 68 -9.85 -12.32 -10.14
N TYR A 69 -10.06 -11.07 -9.71
CA TYR A 69 -11.40 -10.49 -9.50
C TYR A 69 -11.89 -9.61 -10.65
N GLU A 70 -11.20 -9.62 -11.80
CA GLU A 70 -11.52 -8.74 -12.94
C GLU A 70 -12.99 -8.84 -13.38
N LYS A 71 -13.50 -10.08 -13.56
CA LYS A 71 -14.88 -10.28 -14.03
C LYS A 71 -15.88 -9.71 -13.02
N GLU A 72 -15.70 -10.03 -11.74
CA GLU A 72 -16.59 -9.59 -10.66
C GLU A 72 -16.64 -8.06 -10.57
N LEU A 73 -15.47 -7.41 -10.58
CA LEU A 73 -15.41 -5.95 -10.49
C LEU A 73 -16.00 -5.26 -11.71
N LEU A 74 -15.75 -5.78 -12.92
CA LEU A 74 -16.36 -5.23 -14.13
C LEU A 74 -17.88 -5.40 -14.10
N ASP A 75 -18.39 -6.56 -13.69
CA ASP A 75 -19.83 -6.83 -13.62
C ASP A 75 -20.54 -5.95 -12.57
N LYS A 76 -19.82 -5.58 -11.49
CA LYS A 76 -20.29 -4.65 -10.46
C LYS A 76 -20.26 -3.20 -10.95
N TYR A 77 -19.06 -2.68 -11.22
CA TYR A 77 -18.85 -1.24 -11.41
C TYR A 77 -19.38 -0.72 -12.74
N THR A 78 -19.37 -1.53 -13.80
CA THR A 78 -19.93 -1.11 -15.10
C THR A 78 -21.43 -0.82 -14.99
N LYS A 79 -22.16 -1.57 -14.14
CA LYS A 79 -23.60 -1.33 -13.90
C LYS A 79 -23.85 -0.04 -13.11
N GLU A 80 -22.90 0.34 -12.26
CA GLU A 80 -22.93 1.57 -11.45
C GLU A 80 -22.43 2.80 -12.25
N GLY A 81 -22.00 2.62 -13.49
CA GLY A 81 -21.41 3.69 -14.30
C GLY A 81 -20.03 4.14 -13.82
N ILE A 82 -19.35 3.29 -13.04
CA ILE A 82 -18.01 3.51 -12.48
C ILE A 82 -16.99 2.80 -13.37
N ASP A 83 -15.94 3.52 -13.76
CA ASP A 83 -14.87 2.95 -14.58
C ASP A 83 -13.94 2.06 -13.75
N VAL A 84 -13.48 0.94 -14.32
CA VAL A 84 -12.44 0.09 -13.72
C VAL A 84 -11.12 0.40 -14.43
N LEU A 85 -10.26 1.17 -13.75
CA LEU A 85 -8.94 1.55 -14.27
C LEU A 85 -7.87 0.60 -13.75
N TYR A 86 -6.84 0.33 -14.55
CA TYR A 86 -5.65 -0.39 -14.10
C TYR A 86 -4.37 0.27 -14.62
N ILE A 87 -3.28 0.14 -13.85
CA ILE A 87 -1.95 0.59 -14.25
C ILE A 87 -1.18 -0.60 -14.85
N PRO A 88 -0.92 -0.62 -16.16
CA PRO A 88 -0.21 -1.72 -16.81
C PRO A 88 1.27 -1.77 -16.43
N TYR A 89 1.90 -2.94 -16.61
CA TYR A 89 3.35 -3.16 -16.44
C TYR A 89 3.92 -2.78 -15.07
N ALA A 90 3.10 -2.84 -14.01
CA ALA A 90 3.57 -2.52 -12.65
C ALA A 90 4.79 -3.38 -12.21
N LYS A 91 4.91 -4.62 -12.72
CA LYS A 91 6.09 -5.48 -12.48
C LYS A 91 7.32 -5.18 -13.36
N GLN A 92 7.24 -4.18 -14.25
CA GLN A 92 8.23 -3.93 -15.32
C GLN A 92 8.44 -5.14 -16.25
N THR A 93 7.51 -6.09 -16.24
CA THR A 93 7.44 -7.24 -17.13
C THR A 93 5.99 -7.41 -17.57
N TYR A 94 5.79 -8.02 -18.75
CA TYR A 94 4.46 -8.36 -19.23
C TYR A 94 3.76 -9.32 -18.26
N ASN A 95 2.59 -8.92 -17.77
CA ASN A 95 1.65 -9.80 -17.12
C ASN A 95 0.50 -10.12 -18.09
N TYR A 96 -0.19 -11.24 -17.88
CA TYR A 96 -1.35 -11.65 -18.69
C TYR A 96 -2.40 -10.53 -18.82
N PHE A 97 -2.57 -9.75 -17.74
CA PHE A 97 -3.51 -8.63 -17.65
C PHE A 97 -3.17 -7.46 -18.58
N ASP A 98 -1.89 -7.22 -18.88
CA ASP A 98 -1.46 -6.09 -19.71
C ASP A 98 -1.89 -6.21 -21.18
N THR A 99 -2.39 -7.39 -21.59
CA THR A 99 -2.71 -7.69 -23.01
C THR A 99 -4.15 -8.13 -23.26
N LYS A 100 -4.86 -8.66 -22.25
CA LYS A 100 -6.20 -9.26 -22.44
C LYS A 100 -7.28 -8.72 -21.50
N SER A 101 -6.94 -7.78 -20.62
CA SER A 101 -7.93 -7.23 -19.70
C SER A 101 -8.98 -6.38 -20.43
N ARG A 102 -10.23 -6.45 -19.97
CA ARG A 102 -11.34 -5.57 -20.36
C ARG A 102 -11.38 -4.28 -19.52
N MET A 103 -10.55 -4.18 -18.48
CA MET A 103 -10.37 -2.96 -17.70
C MET A 103 -9.70 -1.88 -18.56
N LYS A 104 -9.88 -0.62 -18.19
CA LYS A 104 -9.31 0.52 -18.94
C LYS A 104 -7.86 0.75 -18.50
N PRO A 105 -6.86 0.58 -19.38
CA PRO A 105 -5.47 0.84 -19.02
C PRO A 105 -5.22 2.34 -18.88
N VAL A 106 -4.43 2.72 -17.88
CA VAL A 106 -3.87 4.07 -17.74
C VAL A 106 -2.37 4.01 -18.02
N TRP A 107 -1.96 4.61 -19.14
CA TRP A 107 -0.58 4.58 -19.61
C TRP A 107 0.22 5.78 -19.09
N ASN A 108 1.56 5.69 -19.16
CA ASN A 108 2.50 6.76 -18.81
C ASN A 108 2.33 7.28 -17.37
N VAL A 109 2.08 6.37 -16.43
CA VAL A 109 1.90 6.70 -15.02
C VAL A 109 3.26 6.80 -14.32
N GLY A 110 3.68 8.03 -14.03
CA GLY A 110 4.80 8.32 -13.13
C GLY A 110 4.36 8.46 -11.67
N PRO A 111 5.26 8.87 -10.76
CA PRO A 111 4.93 9.07 -9.35
C PRO A 111 3.79 10.07 -9.13
N SER A 112 3.77 11.19 -9.85
CA SER A 112 2.72 12.22 -9.72
C SER A 112 1.37 11.73 -10.19
N GLU A 113 1.32 11.02 -11.32
CA GLU A 113 0.12 10.37 -11.86
C GLU A 113 -0.38 9.28 -10.91
N PHE A 114 0.52 8.50 -10.33
CA PHE A 114 0.18 7.45 -9.37
C PHE A 114 -0.48 8.02 -8.11
N LEU A 115 0.05 9.11 -7.56
CA LEU A 115 -0.57 9.83 -6.45
C LEU A 115 -1.96 10.34 -6.84
N SER A 116 -2.10 10.98 -8.00
CA SER A 116 -3.38 11.49 -8.50
C SER A 116 -4.42 10.39 -8.67
N LEU A 117 -4.02 9.25 -9.23
CA LEU A 117 -4.90 8.10 -9.47
C LEU A 117 -5.42 7.52 -8.16
N ILE A 118 -4.57 7.37 -7.14
CA ILE A 118 -5.03 6.92 -5.82
C ILE A 118 -5.88 8.00 -5.17
N GLN A 119 -5.41 9.24 -5.14
CA GLN A 119 -6.09 10.36 -4.50
C GLN A 119 -7.52 10.56 -5.02
N ASN A 120 -7.81 10.28 -6.28
CA ASN A 120 -9.14 10.53 -6.86
C ASN A 120 -9.98 9.25 -7.04
N ALA A 121 -9.48 8.08 -6.67
CA ALA A 121 -10.23 6.82 -6.78
C ALA A 121 -11.39 6.74 -5.79
N ASN A 122 -12.51 6.15 -6.21
CA ASN A 122 -13.60 5.76 -5.30
C ASN A 122 -13.21 4.57 -4.43
N MET A 123 -12.39 3.66 -4.97
CA MET A 123 -11.88 2.50 -4.26
C MET A 123 -10.58 2.01 -4.92
N VAL A 124 -9.66 1.47 -4.13
CA VAL A 124 -8.39 0.90 -4.61
C VAL A 124 -8.34 -0.60 -4.33
N TYR A 125 -7.97 -1.39 -5.34
CA TYR A 125 -7.66 -2.82 -5.19
C TYR A 125 -6.18 -3.02 -5.47
N THR A 126 -5.46 -3.62 -4.53
CA THR A 126 -4.00 -3.72 -4.66
C THR A 126 -3.39 -4.92 -3.91
N ASP A 127 -2.25 -5.40 -4.38
CA ASP A 127 -1.31 -6.25 -3.63
C ASP A 127 -0.01 -5.50 -3.31
N SER A 128 -0.03 -4.17 -3.42
CA SER A 128 1.11 -3.29 -3.27
C SER A 128 1.13 -2.64 -1.91
N PHE A 129 2.27 -2.72 -1.23
CA PHE A 129 2.51 -1.96 -0.01
C PHE A 129 2.23 -0.45 -0.20
N HIS A 130 2.78 0.16 -1.25
CA HIS A 130 2.58 1.60 -1.48
C HIS A 130 1.17 1.92 -1.99
N GLY A 131 0.52 1.01 -2.72
CA GLY A 131 -0.90 1.16 -3.05
C GLY A 131 -1.76 1.30 -1.78
N THR A 132 -1.49 0.46 -0.78
CA THR A 132 -2.15 0.50 0.52
C THR A 132 -1.78 1.76 1.31
N VAL A 133 -0.49 2.09 1.41
CA VAL A 133 -0.02 3.27 2.15
C VAL A 133 -0.64 4.56 1.61
N PHE A 134 -0.62 4.78 0.29
CA PHE A 134 -1.21 5.98 -0.27
C PHE A 134 -2.74 5.98 -0.18
N SER A 135 -3.39 4.82 -0.17
CA SER A 135 -4.84 4.74 0.13
C SER A 135 -5.16 5.17 1.56
N ILE A 136 -4.29 4.83 2.53
CA ILE A 136 -4.40 5.31 3.91
C ILE A 136 -4.18 6.83 3.97
N ILE A 137 -3.10 7.34 3.36
CA ILE A 137 -2.76 8.77 3.34
C ILE A 137 -3.91 9.59 2.76
N PHE A 138 -4.42 9.22 1.58
CA PHE A 138 -5.48 9.95 0.89
C PHE A 138 -6.90 9.61 1.36
N LYS A 139 -7.04 8.79 2.40
CA LYS A 139 -8.32 8.39 2.98
C LYS A 139 -9.28 7.75 1.96
N ARG A 140 -8.77 6.80 1.17
CA ARG A 140 -9.53 6.06 0.16
C ARG A 140 -9.81 4.65 0.60
N ASP A 141 -11.07 4.23 0.51
CA ASP A 141 -11.46 2.84 0.74
C ASP A 141 -10.65 1.92 -0.18
N PHE A 142 -10.16 0.81 0.38
CA PHE A 142 -9.29 -0.11 -0.35
C PHE A 142 -9.50 -1.57 0.03
N VAL A 143 -9.06 -2.46 -0.85
CA VAL A 143 -8.93 -3.90 -0.63
C VAL A 143 -7.50 -4.31 -0.95
N VAL A 144 -6.91 -5.05 -0.02
CA VAL A 144 -5.62 -5.71 -0.21
C VAL A 144 -5.87 -7.17 -0.49
N TYR A 145 -5.26 -7.74 -1.52
CA TYR A 145 -5.27 -9.19 -1.74
C TYR A 145 -3.85 -9.74 -1.68
N GLU A 146 -3.74 -10.99 -1.23
CA GLU A 146 -2.46 -11.66 -1.10
C GLU A 146 -1.82 -11.92 -2.47
N ARG A 147 -0.52 -11.63 -2.56
CA ARG A 147 0.29 -11.97 -3.72
C ARG A 147 0.61 -13.46 -3.68
N ASP A 148 0.25 -14.18 -4.75
CA ASP A 148 0.65 -15.56 -5.07
C ASP A 148 0.51 -16.57 -3.89
N GLY A 149 -0.61 -17.31 -3.82
CA GLY A 149 -0.93 -18.50 -2.98
C GLY A 149 -0.09 -18.87 -1.74
N GLU A 150 -0.74 -19.37 -0.68
CA GLU A 150 -0.14 -19.81 0.62
C GLU A 150 1.19 -20.59 0.56
N LYS A 151 1.50 -21.25 -0.57
CA LYS A 151 2.75 -21.99 -0.80
C LYS A 151 4.02 -21.14 -0.74
N GLN A 152 3.91 -19.81 -0.77
CA GLN A 152 5.06 -18.95 -0.49
C GLN A 152 4.65 -17.88 0.53
N LYS A 153 4.95 -18.13 1.81
CA LYS A 153 5.11 -17.07 2.82
C LYS A 153 6.28 -16.16 2.41
N THR A 154 6.09 -15.38 1.35
CA THR A 154 7.09 -14.43 0.89
C THR A 154 7.08 -13.20 1.79
N SER A 155 8.23 -12.56 1.93
CA SER A 155 8.39 -11.29 2.66
C SER A 155 7.52 -10.13 2.12
N LYS A 156 6.83 -10.33 1.00
CA LYS A 156 6.01 -9.29 0.35
C LYS A 156 4.66 -9.13 1.05
N ASN A 157 4.02 -10.24 1.42
CA ASN A 157 2.73 -10.19 2.12
C ASN A 157 2.91 -9.79 3.60
N SER A 158 4.03 -10.16 4.23
CA SER A 158 4.29 -9.77 5.64
C SER A 158 4.29 -8.26 5.85
N ARG A 159 4.80 -7.48 4.89
CA ARG A 159 4.77 -6.01 4.94
C ARG A 159 3.34 -5.46 4.93
N LEU A 160 2.45 -6.08 4.16
CA LEU A 160 1.03 -5.72 4.14
C LEU A 160 0.35 -6.11 5.45
N TYR A 161 0.63 -7.30 5.99
CA TYR A 161 0.07 -7.74 7.25
C TYR A 161 0.49 -6.83 8.41
N ASP A 162 1.79 -6.51 8.53
CA ASP A 162 2.33 -5.62 9.56
C ASP A 162 1.67 -4.23 9.47
N LEU A 163 1.48 -3.70 8.25
CA LEU A 163 0.82 -2.42 8.01
C LEU A 163 -0.66 -2.45 8.41
N LEU A 164 -1.41 -3.45 7.96
CA LEU A 164 -2.85 -3.59 8.26
C LEU A 164 -3.08 -3.85 9.75
N GLU A 165 -2.20 -4.62 10.41
CA GLU A 165 -2.24 -4.83 11.86
C GLU A 165 -2.02 -3.51 12.61
N THR A 166 -1.01 -2.72 12.20
CA THR A 166 -0.68 -1.44 12.83
C THR A 166 -1.86 -0.46 12.85
N PHE A 167 -2.66 -0.44 11.78
CA PHE A 167 -3.82 0.44 11.64
C PHE A 167 -5.17 -0.23 11.92
N GLU A 168 -5.17 -1.47 12.41
CA GLU A 168 -6.40 -2.25 12.68
C GLU A 168 -7.30 -2.45 11.44
N LEU A 169 -6.68 -2.49 10.24
CA LEU A 169 -7.33 -2.63 8.94
C LEU A 169 -7.29 -4.07 8.40
N GLY A 170 -7.20 -5.06 9.28
CA GLY A 170 -7.13 -6.48 8.90
C GLY A 170 -8.34 -6.96 8.08
N ASN A 171 -9.50 -6.32 8.23
CA ASN A 171 -10.70 -6.61 7.43
C ASN A 171 -10.58 -6.21 5.95
N ARG A 172 -9.54 -5.45 5.57
CA ARG A 172 -9.26 -5.08 4.18
C ARG A 172 -8.50 -6.17 3.42
N LEU A 173 -7.97 -7.18 4.12
CA LEU A 173 -7.23 -8.27 3.52
C LEU A 173 -8.17 -9.36 2.99
N VAL A 174 -8.03 -9.66 1.69
CA VAL A 174 -8.64 -10.81 1.02
C VAL A 174 -7.57 -11.87 0.82
N LYS A 175 -7.78 -13.04 1.41
CA LYS A 175 -6.88 -14.18 1.27
C LYS A 175 -7.02 -14.83 -0.11
N VAL A 176 -5.98 -15.52 -0.55
CA VAL A 176 -6.01 -16.22 -1.84
C VAL A 176 -7.21 -17.17 -1.93
N TYR A 177 -7.88 -17.20 -3.08
CA TYR A 177 -9.08 -17.99 -3.34
C TYR A 177 -10.32 -17.63 -2.52
N SER A 178 -10.32 -16.48 -1.84
CA SER A 178 -11.50 -15.93 -1.18
C SER A 178 -12.16 -14.88 -2.07
N ASP A 179 -13.50 -14.82 -2.01
CA ASP A 179 -14.26 -13.76 -2.68
C ASP A 179 -14.07 -12.41 -1.98
N ILE A 180 -14.24 -11.33 -2.75
CA ILE A 180 -14.27 -9.99 -2.18
C ILE A 180 -15.61 -9.82 -1.47
N LYS A 181 -15.57 -9.69 -0.14
CA LYS A 181 -16.76 -9.41 0.65
C LYS A 181 -17.16 -7.95 0.51
N GLU A 182 -18.45 -7.66 0.72
CA GLU A 182 -18.87 -6.29 0.96
C GLU A 182 -18.18 -5.76 2.23
N LEU A 183 -17.45 -4.66 2.08
CA LEU A 183 -16.75 -4.00 3.17
C LEU A 183 -17.47 -2.70 3.52
N SER A 184 -17.62 -2.44 4.81
CA SER A 184 -17.98 -1.10 5.28
C SER A 184 -16.88 -0.10 4.94
N SER A 185 -17.21 1.18 4.88
CA SER A 185 -16.20 2.24 4.75
C SER A 185 -15.23 2.23 5.95
N ILE A 186 -14.00 2.65 5.70
CA ILE A 186 -12.96 2.77 6.72
C ILE A 186 -13.32 3.91 7.70
N ASP A 187 -13.25 3.64 9.01
CA ASP A 187 -13.24 4.71 10.00
C ASP A 187 -11.87 5.38 10.01
N TYR A 188 -11.73 6.43 9.22
CA TYR A 188 -10.49 7.20 9.16
C TYR A 188 -10.21 8.01 10.43
N THR A 189 -11.16 8.14 11.36
CA THR A 189 -10.92 8.84 12.63
C THR A 189 -9.91 8.07 13.47
N SER A 190 -10.15 6.78 13.70
CA SER A 190 -9.24 5.89 14.42
C SER A 190 -7.92 5.70 13.68
N VAL A 191 -7.96 5.48 12.36
CA VAL A 191 -6.75 5.33 11.54
C VAL A 191 -5.87 6.58 11.58
N CYS A 192 -6.44 7.79 11.44
CA CYS A 192 -5.67 9.03 11.51
C CYS A 192 -5.05 9.23 12.89
N LYS A 193 -5.78 8.97 13.98
CA LYS A 193 -5.23 9.05 15.32
C LYS A 193 -4.02 8.14 15.48
N LYS A 194 -4.13 6.88 15.05
CA LYS A 194 -3.04 5.90 15.13
C LYS A 194 -1.85 6.32 14.27
N LEU A 195 -2.11 6.88 13.09
CA LEU A 195 -1.08 7.39 12.19
C LEU A 195 -0.30 8.55 12.81
N GLU A 196 -0.96 9.50 13.47
CA GLU A 196 -0.26 10.59 14.17
C GLU A 196 0.63 10.07 15.29
N GLU A 197 0.14 9.15 16.13
CA GLU A 197 0.94 8.55 17.22
C GLU A 197 2.22 7.88 16.67
N CYS A 198 2.08 7.07 15.61
CA CYS A 198 3.22 6.42 14.97
C CYS A 198 4.16 7.43 14.27
N ARG A 199 3.62 8.52 13.72
CA ARG A 199 4.39 9.58 13.06
C ARG A 199 5.23 10.36 14.06
N GLU A 200 4.65 10.78 15.17
CA GLU A 200 5.37 11.47 16.25
C GLU A 200 6.53 10.63 16.77
N HIS A 201 6.29 9.34 17.02
CA HIS A 201 7.33 8.40 17.41
C HIS A 201 8.47 8.31 16.38
N SER A 202 8.11 8.17 15.09
CA SER A 202 9.09 8.03 14.01
C SER A 202 9.92 9.30 13.79
N ILE A 203 9.28 10.47 13.87
CA ILE A 203 9.97 11.77 13.77
C ILE A 203 10.89 11.99 14.97
N LYS A 204 10.44 11.65 16.17
CA LYS A 204 11.28 11.70 17.37
C LYS A 204 12.51 10.83 17.21
N TRP A 205 12.33 9.56 16.80
CA TRP A 205 13.46 8.66 16.55
C TRP A 205 14.42 9.23 15.50
N LEU A 206 13.91 9.76 14.39
CA LEU A 206 14.73 10.35 13.33
C LEU A 206 15.55 11.55 13.84
N ASN A 207 14.92 12.45 14.60
CA ASN A 207 15.60 13.61 15.19
C ASN A 207 16.67 13.17 16.20
N ASP A 208 16.38 12.18 17.03
CA ASP A 208 17.36 11.64 17.98
C ASP A 208 18.53 10.99 17.22
N ALA A 209 18.27 10.30 16.10
CA ALA A 209 19.29 9.63 15.30
C ALA A 209 20.24 10.57 14.55
N ILE A 210 19.76 11.74 14.09
CA ILE A 210 20.57 12.69 13.29
C ILE A 210 21.27 13.76 14.13
N ASN A 211 20.81 14.01 15.35
CA ASN A 211 21.38 15.02 16.25
C ASN A 211 22.35 14.42 17.30
N ASN A 212 22.57 13.10 17.26
CA ASN A 212 23.63 12.41 17.99
C ASN A 212 24.94 12.41 17.20
#